data_AF-A0A8J3I9D7-F1
#
_entry.id   AF-A0A8J3I9D7-F1
#
_cell.length_a   1.000
_cell.length_b   1.000
_cell.length_c   1.000
_cell.angle_alpha   90.00
_cell.angle_beta   90.00
_cell.angle_gamma   90.00
#
_symmetry.space_group_name_H-M   'P 1'
#
loop_
_entity.id
_entity.type
_entity.pdbx_description
1 polymer ?
#
loop_
_entity_poly.entity_id
_entity_poly.type
_entity_poly.pdbx_seq_one_letter_code
_entity_poly.pdbx_strand_id
1 'polypeptide(L)'
;MNNANWNRSIYRFTWLAILGIIFCFVIVSACILALLRPEAFQGMGRALSFPAASANSSLANPNVSKPNEQAIQPTATAQAPVITVASPLTILFAKGQDGGQISKDMITGNQFTVTGSGQAAGKRFSDAFYVYTDRFGNTVKPQLTPAYATLHIDGKPAKAFLEEVPAYNPSHTYKVKLKVWNGTPLTVGIPDDNLSDNTGALMILFS
;
A
#
# COMPACT_ATOMS: atom_id res chain seq x y z
N MET A 1 -31.80 20.63 39.01
CA MET A 1 -31.44 19.70 37.93
C MET A 1 -32.72 19.19 37.29
N ASN A 2 -32.98 19.52 36.02
CA ASN A 2 -34.28 19.28 35.38
C ASN A 2 -34.40 17.84 34.85
N ASN A 3 -35.51 17.17 35.19
CA ASN A 3 -35.85 15.79 34.80
C ASN A 3 -35.91 15.52 33.27
N ALA A 4 -35.80 16.55 32.43
CA ALA A 4 -35.85 16.41 30.98
C ALA A 4 -34.59 15.76 30.35
N ASN A 5 -33.44 15.83 31.01
CA ASN A 5 -32.18 15.31 30.44
C ASN A 5 -32.01 13.79 30.60
N TRP A 6 -32.70 13.17 31.56
CA TRP A 6 -32.59 11.73 31.80
C TRP A 6 -33.28 10.90 30.70
N ASN A 7 -34.45 11.34 30.22
CA ASN A 7 -35.19 10.66 29.16
C ASN A 7 -34.42 10.61 27.84
N ARG A 8 -33.67 11.66 27.45
CA ARG A 8 -32.91 11.65 26.18
C ARG A 8 -31.78 10.61 26.13
N SER A 9 -31.22 10.22 27.26
CA SER A 9 -30.12 9.24 27.31
C SER A 9 -30.61 7.82 27.03
N ILE A 10 -31.77 7.44 27.58
CA ILE A 10 -32.35 6.09 27.44
C ILE A 10 -32.78 5.81 25.99
N TYR A 11 -33.32 6.81 25.28
CA TYR A 11 -33.72 6.64 23.88
C TYR A 11 -32.51 6.46 22.93
N ARG A 12 -31.35 7.05 23.24
CA ARG A 12 -30.16 6.89 22.38
C ARG A 12 -29.55 5.49 22.47
N PHE A 13 -29.62 4.86 23.64
CA PHE A 13 -29.09 3.52 23.84
C PHE A 13 -29.95 2.45 23.14
N THR A 14 -31.26 2.61 23.17
CA THR A 14 -32.21 1.69 22.52
C THR A 14 -32.10 1.71 20.99
N TRP A 15 -31.92 2.89 20.37
CA TRP A 15 -31.72 3.00 18.92
C TRP A 15 -30.45 2.31 18.41
N LEU A 16 -29.33 2.45 19.13
CA LEU A 16 -28.07 1.79 18.75
C LEU A 16 -28.16 0.27 18.87
N ALA A 17 -28.83 -0.24 19.90
CA ALA A 17 -29.08 -1.66 20.06
C ALA A 17 -29.93 -2.23 18.91
N ILE A 18 -30.98 -1.52 18.50
CA ILE A 18 -31.84 -1.93 17.37
C ILE A 18 -31.03 -1.97 16.07
N LEU A 19 -30.21 -0.95 15.79
CA LEU A 19 -29.35 -0.94 14.59
C LEU A 19 -28.34 -2.09 14.59
N GLY A 20 -27.74 -2.40 15.76
CA GLY A 20 -26.84 -3.55 15.91
C GLY A 20 -27.53 -4.88 15.60
N ILE A 21 -28.76 -5.07 16.10
CA ILE A 21 -29.54 -6.29 15.84
C ILE A 21 -29.85 -6.41 14.34
N ILE A 22 -30.31 -5.34 13.69
CA ILE A 22 -30.61 -5.34 12.25
C ILE A 22 -29.35 -5.70 11.45
N PHE A 23 -28.20 -5.13 11.78
CA PHE A 23 -26.94 -5.41 11.10
C PHE A 23 -26.52 -6.88 11.25
N CYS A 24 -26.65 -7.46 12.45
CA CYS A 24 -26.42 -8.88 12.67
C CYS A 24 -27.34 -9.76 11.81
N PHE A 25 -28.62 -9.43 11.70
CA PHE A 25 -29.56 -10.18 10.85
C PHE A 25 -29.18 -10.13 9.37
N VAL A 26 -28.71 -8.98 8.86
CA VAL A 26 -28.25 -8.85 7.47
C VAL A 26 -27.02 -9.72 7.21
N ILE A 27 -26.03 -9.71 8.10
CA ILE A 27 -24.82 -10.54 7.97
C ILE A 27 -25.17 -12.02 7.99
N VAL A 28 -25.95 -12.47 8.98
CA VAL A 28 -26.33 -13.88 9.09
C VAL A 28 -27.13 -14.32 7.87
N SER A 29 -28.05 -13.48 7.38
CA SER A 29 -28.82 -13.77 6.16
C SER A 29 -27.93 -13.88 4.92
N ALA A 30 -26.93 -13.00 4.78
CA ALA A 30 -25.96 -13.06 3.68
C ALA A 30 -25.10 -14.34 3.74
N CYS A 31 -24.64 -14.74 4.93
CA CYS A 31 -23.91 -16.00 5.13
C CYS A 31 -24.76 -17.22 4.80
N ILE A 32 -26.03 -17.25 5.24
CA ILE A 32 -26.96 -18.33 4.92
C ILE A 32 -27.22 -18.39 3.41
N LEU A 33 -27.41 -17.25 2.74
CA LEU A 33 -27.58 -17.19 1.29
C LEU A 33 -26.33 -17.69 0.54
N ALA A 34 -25.13 -17.35 1.02
CA ALA A 34 -23.87 -17.84 0.45
C ALA A 34 -23.71 -19.36 0.58
N LEU A 35 -24.15 -19.94 1.71
CA LEU A 35 -24.14 -21.39 1.93
C LEU A 35 -25.20 -22.12 1.10
N LEU A 36 -26.40 -21.55 0.96
CA LEU A 36 -27.51 -22.17 0.24
C LEU A 36 -27.40 -22.03 -1.29
N ARG A 37 -26.67 -21.02 -1.79
CA ARG A 37 -26.52 -20.76 -3.22
C ARG A 37 -25.06 -20.42 -3.59
N PRO A 38 -24.12 -21.37 -3.50
CA PRO A 38 -22.71 -21.13 -3.84
C PRO A 38 -22.53 -20.66 -5.30
N GLU A 39 -23.40 -21.11 -6.20
CA GLU A 39 -23.44 -20.72 -7.61
C GLU A 39 -23.70 -19.21 -7.84
N ALA A 40 -24.48 -18.56 -6.96
CA ALA A 40 -24.82 -17.14 -7.11
C ALA A 40 -23.60 -16.22 -6.86
N PHE A 41 -22.57 -16.72 -6.18
CA PHE A 41 -21.34 -15.98 -5.88
C PHE A 41 -20.20 -16.28 -6.86
N GLN A 42 -20.28 -17.33 -7.68
CA GLN A 42 -19.27 -17.62 -8.70
C GLN A 42 -19.26 -16.59 -9.85
N GLY A 43 -20.36 -15.85 -10.05
CA GLY A 43 -20.44 -14.79 -11.06
C GLY A 43 -19.67 -13.50 -10.69
N MET A 44 -19.54 -13.18 -9.40
CA MET A 44 -18.85 -11.95 -8.97
C MET A 44 -17.32 -12.06 -9.05
N GLY A 45 -16.75 -13.28 -9.01
CA GLY A 45 -15.31 -13.50 -9.14
C GLY A 45 -14.76 -13.29 -10.57
N ARG A 46 -15.62 -13.24 -11.59
CA ARG A 46 -15.21 -13.03 -13.00
C ARG A 46 -14.99 -11.58 -13.39
N ALA A 47 -15.46 -10.61 -12.60
CA ALA A 47 -15.21 -9.19 -12.87
C ALA A 47 -13.80 -8.71 -12.48
N LEU A 48 -13.01 -9.56 -11.80
CA LEU A 48 -11.64 -9.24 -11.37
C LEU A 48 -10.56 -10.18 -11.95
N SER A 49 -10.92 -11.06 -12.90
CA SER A 49 -9.92 -11.87 -13.60
C SER A 49 -9.19 -11.02 -14.63
N PHE A 50 -7.94 -10.66 -14.34
CA PHE A 50 -7.01 -10.12 -15.32
C PHE A 50 -6.62 -11.21 -16.33
N PRO A 51 -6.35 -10.85 -17.60
CA PRO A 51 -5.93 -11.82 -18.61
C PRO A 51 -4.61 -12.48 -18.18
N ALA A 52 -4.68 -13.79 -17.91
CA ALA A 52 -3.48 -14.60 -17.72
C ALA A 52 -2.68 -14.60 -19.02
N ALA A 53 -1.42 -14.17 -18.94
CA ALA A 53 -0.47 -14.29 -20.04
C ALA A 53 -0.36 -15.77 -20.45
N SER A 54 -0.60 -16.04 -21.73
CA SER A 54 -0.46 -17.34 -22.36
C SER A 54 0.99 -17.81 -22.26
N ALA A 55 1.26 -18.76 -21.37
CA ALA A 55 2.51 -19.50 -21.36
C ALA A 55 2.37 -20.70 -22.30
N ASN A 56 2.98 -20.60 -23.48
CA ASN A 56 3.25 -21.75 -24.35
C ASN A 56 4.27 -22.66 -23.66
N SER A 57 3.80 -23.74 -23.02
CA SER A 57 4.64 -24.84 -22.56
C SER A 57 4.58 -25.99 -23.58
N SER A 58 5.58 -26.04 -24.45
CA SER A 58 5.85 -27.24 -25.25
C SER A 58 6.53 -28.29 -24.35
N LEU A 59 5.76 -29.27 -23.89
CA LEU A 59 6.26 -30.47 -23.22
C LEU A 59 6.71 -31.48 -24.29
N ALA A 60 8.03 -31.70 -24.38
CA ALA A 60 8.62 -32.84 -25.05
C ALA A 60 9.23 -33.79 -24.02
N ASN A 61 8.62 -34.98 -23.94
CA ASN A 61 9.13 -36.33 -23.66
C ASN A 61 10.16 -36.58 -22.52
N PRO A 62 9.90 -37.54 -21.61
CA PRO A 62 10.88 -37.99 -20.62
C PRO A 62 11.76 -39.09 -21.24
N ASN A 63 13.08 -38.92 -21.21
CA ASN A 63 13.98 -40.04 -21.34
C ASN A 63 14.88 -40.14 -20.09
N VAL A 64 14.78 -41.30 -19.47
CA VAL A 64 15.41 -41.67 -18.20
C VAL A 64 16.85 -42.04 -18.46
N SER A 65 17.80 -41.38 -17.79
CA SER A 65 19.15 -41.91 -17.62
C SER A 65 19.77 -41.49 -16.27
N LYS A 66 20.51 -42.46 -15.73
CA LYS A 66 21.13 -42.67 -14.41
C LYS A 66 21.73 -41.46 -13.66
N PRO A 67 21.85 -41.55 -12.32
CA PRO A 67 22.43 -40.50 -11.50
C PRO A 67 23.94 -40.43 -11.71
N ASN A 68 24.40 -39.33 -12.31
CA ASN A 68 25.80 -38.97 -12.29
C ASN A 68 26.01 -37.99 -11.13
N GLU A 69 26.91 -38.36 -10.23
CA GLU A 69 27.31 -37.58 -9.06
C GLU A 69 28.14 -36.38 -9.55
N GLN A 70 27.45 -35.36 -10.04
CA GLN A 70 28.03 -34.07 -10.38
C GLN A 70 27.85 -33.11 -9.21
N ALA A 71 28.96 -32.52 -8.79
CA ALA A 71 29.04 -31.49 -7.78
C ALA A 71 27.92 -30.46 -7.95
N ILE A 72 27.22 -30.19 -6.85
CA ILE A 72 26.11 -29.23 -6.76
C ILE A 72 26.67 -27.85 -7.11
N GLN A 73 26.59 -27.49 -8.39
CA GLN A 73 26.87 -26.14 -8.85
C GLN A 73 25.74 -25.26 -8.30
N PRO A 74 26.06 -24.18 -7.56
CA PRO A 74 25.02 -23.32 -6.99
C PRO A 74 24.14 -22.83 -8.13
N THR A 75 22.87 -23.23 -8.08
CA THR A 75 21.84 -22.79 -9.01
C THR A 75 21.77 -21.27 -8.85
N ALA A 76 22.25 -20.55 -9.86
CA ALA A 76 22.17 -19.10 -9.90
C ALA A 76 20.70 -18.72 -9.79
N THR A 77 20.29 -18.21 -8.63
CA THR A 77 18.95 -17.68 -8.41
C THR A 77 18.73 -16.62 -9.49
N ALA A 78 17.79 -16.89 -10.41
CA ALA A 78 17.46 -15.96 -11.47
C ALA A 78 17.13 -14.60 -10.83
N GLN A 79 18.02 -13.63 -10.99
CA GLN A 79 17.75 -12.26 -10.55
C GLN A 79 16.52 -11.79 -11.32
N ALA A 80 15.47 -11.42 -10.58
CA ALA A 80 14.30 -10.80 -11.16
C ALA A 80 14.75 -9.64 -12.05
N PRO A 81 14.19 -9.49 -13.27
CA PRO A 81 14.62 -8.47 -14.20
C PRO A 81 14.57 -7.10 -13.52
N VAL A 82 15.71 -6.40 -13.52
CA VAL A 82 15.79 -5.03 -13.02
C VAL A 82 15.04 -4.16 -14.02
N ILE A 83 13.79 -3.83 -13.70
CA ILE A 83 12.99 -2.93 -14.51
C ILE A 83 13.53 -1.52 -14.28
N THR A 84 14.28 -0.99 -15.26
CA THR A 84 14.60 0.43 -15.32
C THR A 84 13.30 1.17 -15.59
N VAL A 85 12.69 1.73 -14.55
CA VAL A 85 11.49 2.57 -14.70
C VAL A 85 11.91 3.89 -15.36
N ALA A 86 11.08 4.52 -16.19
CA ALA A 86 11.33 5.87 -16.68
C ALA A 86 10.76 6.89 -15.68
N SER A 87 11.39 8.07 -15.54
CA SER A 87 10.79 9.18 -14.77
C SER A 87 9.45 9.59 -15.41
N PRO A 88 8.36 9.79 -14.64
CA PRO A 88 8.27 9.67 -13.18
C PRO A 88 8.05 8.23 -12.68
N LEU A 89 8.57 7.92 -11.48
CA LEU A 89 8.24 6.71 -10.75
C LEU A 89 6.96 6.92 -9.94
N THR A 90 5.94 6.09 -10.15
CA THR A 90 4.68 6.12 -9.37
C THR A 90 4.66 5.00 -8.33
N ILE A 91 4.48 5.36 -7.07
CA ILE A 91 4.38 4.46 -5.91
C ILE A 91 2.94 4.47 -5.42
N LEU A 92 2.24 3.35 -5.53
CA LEU A 92 0.88 3.21 -5.04
C LEU A 92 0.86 2.95 -3.54
N PHE A 93 -0.06 3.60 -2.82
CA PHE A 93 -0.31 3.31 -1.39
C PHE A 93 -0.77 1.85 -1.17
N ALA A 94 -1.36 1.23 -2.19
CA ALA A 94 -1.83 -0.16 -2.15
C ALA A 94 -0.72 -1.22 -2.31
N LYS A 95 0.56 -0.81 -2.46
CA LYS A 95 1.68 -1.76 -2.68
C LYS A 95 2.60 -1.96 -1.47
N GLY A 96 2.34 -1.32 -0.32
CA GLY A 96 3.14 -1.52 0.89
C GLY A 96 4.61 -1.10 0.73
N GLN A 97 5.52 -1.85 1.36
CA GLN A 97 6.95 -1.52 1.43
C GLN A 97 7.70 -1.59 0.08
N ASP A 98 7.21 -2.34 -0.91
CA ASP A 98 7.88 -2.56 -2.20
C ASP A 98 7.17 -1.85 -3.36
N GLY A 99 6.92 -0.55 -3.19
CA GLY A 99 6.12 0.23 -4.15
C GLY A 99 6.87 0.65 -5.42
N GLY A 100 8.21 0.64 -5.43
CA GLY A 100 9.04 0.96 -6.58
C GLY A 100 10.56 0.89 -6.31
N GLN A 101 11.36 0.99 -7.38
CA GLN A 101 12.82 1.17 -7.29
C GLN A 101 13.24 2.45 -7.99
N ILE A 102 14.10 3.22 -7.33
CA ILE A 102 14.81 4.37 -7.88
C ILE A 102 16.16 3.85 -8.38
N SER A 103 16.35 3.82 -9.71
CA SER A 103 17.65 3.44 -10.28
C SER A 103 18.70 4.50 -10.01
N LYS A 104 19.98 4.13 -10.13
CA LYS A 104 21.08 5.07 -9.91
C LYS A 104 20.97 6.32 -10.79
N ASP A 105 20.64 6.14 -12.06
CA ASP A 105 20.63 7.22 -13.04
C ASP A 105 19.48 8.24 -12.84
N MET A 106 18.62 7.99 -11.85
CA MET A 106 17.51 8.86 -11.46
C MET A 106 17.88 9.85 -10.33
N ILE A 107 19.02 9.70 -9.68
CA ILE A 107 19.39 10.57 -8.55
C ILE A 107 20.50 11.51 -9.01
N THR A 108 20.17 12.78 -9.21
CA THR A 108 21.17 13.83 -9.54
C THR A 108 21.56 14.57 -8.26
N GLY A 109 22.86 14.62 -7.96
CA GLY A 109 23.37 15.41 -6.83
C GLY A 109 22.77 15.04 -5.47
N ASN A 110 22.42 13.77 -5.28
CA ASN A 110 21.75 13.22 -4.08
C ASN A 110 20.35 13.79 -3.83
N GLN A 111 19.70 14.34 -4.86
CA GLN A 111 18.39 14.96 -4.72
C GLN A 111 17.34 14.30 -5.60
N PHE A 112 16.10 14.34 -5.13
CA PHE A 112 14.92 14.01 -5.92
C PHE A 112 13.73 14.85 -5.45
N THR A 113 12.72 14.95 -6.31
CA THR A 113 11.45 15.59 -5.99
C THR A 113 10.40 14.50 -5.77
N VAL A 114 9.60 14.61 -4.72
CA VAL A 114 8.44 13.74 -4.49
C VAL A 114 7.19 14.59 -4.42
N THR A 115 6.12 14.14 -5.07
CA THR A 115 4.84 14.81 -5.06
C THR A 115 3.70 13.82 -4.96
N GLY A 116 2.59 14.21 -4.33
CA GLY A 116 1.37 13.40 -4.31
C GLY A 116 0.90 13.06 -2.91
N SER A 117 -0.27 12.46 -2.85
CA SER A 117 -0.95 12.07 -1.63
C SER A 117 -1.90 10.92 -1.88
N GLY A 118 -2.35 10.29 -0.80
CA GLY A 118 -3.21 9.13 -0.87
C GLY A 118 -3.98 8.92 0.41
N GLN A 119 -5.01 8.09 0.29
CA GLN A 119 -5.70 7.55 1.45
C GLN A 119 -4.86 6.40 1.98
N ALA A 120 -4.48 6.52 3.24
CA ALA A 120 -3.59 5.60 3.93
C ALA A 120 -4.30 4.70 4.94
N ALA A 121 -5.50 5.06 5.39
CA ALA A 121 -6.32 4.20 6.26
C ALA A 121 -7.72 4.80 6.39
N GLY A 122 -8.75 4.14 5.90
CA GLY A 122 -10.14 4.54 6.03
C GLY A 122 -10.43 5.93 5.46
N LYS A 123 -10.40 6.98 6.28
CA LYS A 123 -10.52 8.40 5.84
C LYS A 123 -9.28 9.24 6.13
N ARG A 124 -8.21 8.59 6.58
CA ARG A 124 -6.91 9.20 6.86
C ARG A 124 -6.14 9.34 5.56
N PHE A 125 -5.68 10.55 5.28
CA PHE A 125 -4.85 10.89 4.15
C PHE A 125 -3.44 11.27 4.62
N SER A 126 -2.48 10.90 3.80
CA SER A 126 -1.08 11.27 3.98
C SER A 126 -0.40 11.55 2.65
N ASP A 127 0.73 12.23 2.75
CA ASP A 127 1.69 12.43 1.68
C ASP A 127 3.01 11.70 2.00
N ALA A 128 4.08 12.08 1.29
CA ALA A 128 5.39 11.47 1.49
C ALA A 128 5.92 11.56 2.93
N PHE A 129 5.49 12.52 3.74
CA PHE A 129 6.06 12.74 5.08
C PHE A 129 5.01 12.94 6.18
N TYR A 130 3.80 13.39 5.83
CA TYR A 130 2.82 13.87 6.79
C TYR A 130 1.48 13.17 6.66
N VAL A 131 0.89 12.84 7.82
CA VAL A 131 -0.54 12.58 7.94
C VAL A 131 -1.23 13.91 8.22
N TYR A 132 -2.19 14.28 7.39
CA TYR A 132 -2.85 15.59 7.46
C TYR A 132 -4.37 15.52 7.68
N THR A 133 -4.96 14.32 7.76
CA THR A 133 -6.34 14.13 8.24
C THR A 133 -6.43 13.10 9.38
N ASP A 134 -7.48 13.18 10.19
CA ASP A 134 -7.80 12.18 11.22
C ASP A 134 -8.54 10.95 10.64
N ARG A 135 -8.93 10.01 11.51
CA ARG A 135 -9.68 8.79 11.10
C ARG A 135 -11.08 9.06 10.53
N PHE A 136 -11.58 10.29 10.67
CA PHE A 136 -12.89 10.72 10.18
C PHE A 136 -12.78 11.54 8.90
N GLY A 137 -11.56 11.86 8.46
CA GLY A 137 -11.29 12.69 7.28
C GLY A 137 -11.25 14.19 7.58
N ASN A 138 -11.25 14.60 8.84
CA ASN A 138 -11.09 16.01 9.17
C ASN A 138 -9.62 16.41 9.05
N THR A 139 -9.35 17.57 8.48
CA THR A 139 -7.99 18.15 8.48
C THR A 139 -7.51 18.37 9.91
N VAL A 140 -6.29 17.92 10.19
CA VAL A 140 -5.62 18.13 11.47
C VAL A 140 -4.30 18.87 11.25
N LYS A 141 -3.66 19.33 12.34
CA LYS A 141 -2.27 19.79 12.25
C LYS A 141 -1.43 18.63 11.69
N PRO A 142 -0.72 18.83 10.55
CA PRO A 142 0.07 17.78 9.93
C PRO A 142 1.07 17.18 10.91
N GLN A 143 1.04 15.85 11.03
CA GLN A 143 1.90 15.11 11.93
C GLN A 143 2.96 14.38 11.12
N LEU A 144 4.22 14.61 11.48
CA LEU A 144 5.33 13.82 10.96
C LEU A 144 5.23 12.42 11.58
N THR A 145 4.76 11.44 10.81
CA THR A 145 4.58 10.07 11.28
C THR A 145 5.57 9.16 10.56
N PRO A 146 6.79 8.97 11.09
CA PRO A 146 7.85 8.33 10.34
C PRO A 146 7.62 6.84 10.08
N ALA A 147 6.71 6.16 10.79
CA ALA A 147 6.63 4.70 10.77
C ALA A 147 5.45 4.10 9.98
N TYR A 148 4.43 4.88 9.64
CA TYR A 148 3.20 4.38 9.02
C TYR A 148 2.72 5.34 7.95
N ALA A 149 2.33 4.81 6.80
CA ALA A 149 1.66 5.55 5.73
C ALA A 149 2.43 6.76 5.15
N THR A 150 3.75 6.75 5.24
CA THR A 150 4.63 7.79 4.69
C THR A 150 5.78 7.13 3.91
N LEU A 151 6.56 7.92 3.17
CA LEU A 151 7.62 7.40 2.31
C LEU A 151 8.65 6.60 3.12
N HIS A 152 8.87 5.36 2.70
CA HIS A 152 9.98 4.52 3.11
C HIS A 152 11.03 4.42 2.00
N ILE A 153 12.29 4.36 2.41
CA ILE A 153 13.46 4.11 1.56
C ILE A 153 14.18 2.91 2.16
N ASP A 154 14.45 1.87 1.38
CA ASP A 154 15.10 0.63 1.82
C ASP A 154 14.47 0.03 3.08
N GLY A 155 13.13 -0.07 3.04
CA GLY A 155 12.31 -0.64 4.10
C GLY A 155 12.21 0.19 5.38
N LYS A 156 12.86 1.37 5.43
CA LYS A 156 12.95 2.23 6.63
C LYS A 156 12.32 3.60 6.39
N PRO A 157 11.90 4.29 7.46
CA PRO A 157 11.41 5.67 7.37
C PRO A 157 12.36 6.58 6.58
N ALA A 158 11.85 7.37 5.62
CA ALA A 158 12.68 8.26 4.79
C ALA A 158 13.57 9.19 5.62
N LYS A 159 13.13 9.60 6.82
CA LYS A 159 13.92 10.39 7.79
C LYS A 159 15.32 9.80 8.08
N ALA A 160 15.48 8.49 8.00
CA ALA A 160 16.77 7.83 8.19
C ALA A 160 17.79 8.20 7.09
N PHE A 161 17.32 8.45 5.86
CA PHE A 161 18.16 8.67 4.68
C PHE A 161 18.24 10.15 4.27
N LEU A 162 17.27 10.98 4.66
CA LEU A 162 17.25 12.40 4.29
C LEU A 162 18.09 13.27 5.23
N GLU A 163 18.78 14.29 4.70
CA GLU A 163 19.54 15.28 5.48
C GLU A 163 18.61 15.98 6.47
N GLU A 164 17.49 16.48 5.95
CA GLU A 164 16.40 17.09 6.70
C GLU A 164 15.08 16.60 6.11
N VAL A 165 14.08 16.41 6.99
CA VAL A 165 12.71 16.17 6.53
C VAL A 165 12.07 17.54 6.31
N PRO A 166 11.60 17.87 5.09
CA PRO A 166 11.08 19.19 4.79
C PRO A 166 9.82 19.46 5.60
N ALA A 167 9.59 20.73 5.96
CA ALA A 167 8.35 21.16 6.59
C ALA A 167 7.12 20.85 5.70
N TYR A 168 5.95 20.66 6.33
CA TYR A 168 4.72 20.36 5.61
C TYR A 168 4.42 21.41 4.54
N ASN A 169 4.13 20.93 3.32
CA ASN A 169 3.74 21.75 2.18
C ASN A 169 2.35 21.32 1.72
N PRO A 170 1.33 22.20 1.74
CA PRO A 170 -0.02 21.90 1.27
C PRO A 170 -0.11 21.47 -0.21
N SER A 171 0.92 21.74 -1.04
CA SER A 171 0.97 21.21 -2.40
C SER A 171 1.37 19.73 -2.47
N HIS A 172 1.77 19.15 -1.33
CA HIS A 172 2.33 17.80 -1.19
C HIS A 172 3.54 17.56 -2.10
N THR A 173 4.29 18.61 -2.46
CA THR A 173 5.49 18.55 -3.29
C THR A 173 6.71 18.95 -2.49
N TYR A 174 7.76 18.14 -2.56
CA TYR A 174 8.96 18.29 -1.76
C TYR A 174 10.21 18.03 -2.59
N LYS A 175 11.20 18.90 -2.46
CA LYS A 175 12.57 18.61 -2.88
C LYS A 175 13.35 18.11 -1.67
N VAL A 176 13.96 16.94 -1.79
CA VAL A 176 14.66 16.31 -0.67
C VAL A 176 16.07 15.90 -1.06
N LYS A 177 16.96 15.86 -0.07
CA LYS A 177 18.37 15.54 -0.23
C LYS A 177 18.76 14.36 0.66
N LEU A 178 19.41 13.37 0.08
CA LEU A 178 19.92 12.18 0.78
C LEU A 178 21.18 12.56 1.57
N LYS A 179 21.29 12.10 2.83
CA LYS A 179 22.47 12.20 3.71
C LYS A 179 23.69 11.58 3.06
N VAL A 180 23.52 10.35 2.60
CA VAL A 180 24.55 9.53 1.96
C VAL A 180 23.86 8.69 0.91
N TRP A 181 24.36 8.79 -0.32
CA TRP A 181 23.97 7.90 -1.39
C TRP A 181 25.24 7.32 -2.01
N ASN A 182 25.39 6.00 -1.92
CA ASN A 182 26.56 5.25 -2.37
C ASN A 182 26.46 4.85 -3.86
N GLY A 183 25.46 5.34 -4.58
CA GLY A 183 25.24 4.99 -5.98
C GLY A 183 24.48 3.68 -6.20
N THR A 184 23.96 3.01 -5.17
CA THR A 184 23.09 1.84 -5.35
C THR A 184 21.65 2.25 -5.60
N PRO A 185 20.87 1.46 -6.37
CA PRO A 185 19.42 1.67 -6.44
C PRO A 185 18.79 1.68 -5.04
N LEU A 186 17.75 2.50 -4.87
CA LEU A 186 16.97 2.57 -3.64
C LEU A 186 15.61 1.93 -3.88
N THR A 187 15.17 1.10 -2.94
CA THR A 187 13.77 0.63 -2.89
C THR A 187 12.93 1.68 -2.17
N VAL A 188 11.74 1.94 -2.68
CA VAL A 188 10.83 2.94 -2.13
C VAL A 188 9.43 2.40 -2.05
N GLY A 189 8.70 2.82 -1.02
CA GLY A 189 7.36 2.34 -0.77
C GLY A 189 6.65 3.16 0.28
N ILE A 190 5.44 2.73 0.62
CA ILE A 190 4.63 3.33 1.67
C ILE A 190 4.18 2.15 2.53
N PRO A 191 4.78 1.95 3.71
CA PRO A 191 4.46 0.81 4.54
C PRO A 191 3.01 0.93 5.00
N ASP A 192 2.29 -0.16 4.84
CA ASP A 192 0.97 -0.31 5.42
C ASP A 192 0.72 -1.80 5.69
N ASP A 193 0.13 -2.06 6.85
CA ASP A 193 -0.22 -3.40 7.29
C ASP A 193 -1.62 -3.79 6.76
N ASN A 194 -2.41 -2.82 6.29
CA ASN A 194 -3.72 -3.03 5.69
C ASN A 194 -3.83 -2.30 4.34
N LEU A 195 -3.67 -3.04 3.25
CA LEU A 195 -3.70 -2.45 1.90
C LEU A 195 -5.13 -2.28 1.33
N SER A 196 -6.15 -2.83 2.01
CA SER A 196 -7.51 -2.94 1.46
C SER A 196 -8.27 -1.61 1.36
N ASP A 197 -7.86 -0.61 2.14
CA ASP A 197 -8.45 0.73 2.21
C ASP A 197 -7.51 1.82 1.69
N ASN A 198 -6.43 1.43 1.00
CA ASN A 198 -5.44 2.35 0.48
C ASN A 198 -5.78 2.84 -0.92
N THR A 199 -5.67 4.15 -1.15
CA THR A 199 -5.87 4.77 -2.46
C THR A 199 -4.82 5.83 -2.74
N GLY A 200 -4.71 6.27 -3.99
CA GLY A 200 -3.79 7.33 -4.40
C GLY A 200 -2.36 6.83 -4.61
N ALA A 201 -1.45 7.78 -4.81
CA ALA A 201 -0.08 7.49 -5.19
C ALA A 201 0.87 8.64 -4.86
N LEU A 202 2.13 8.30 -4.59
CA LEU A 202 3.24 9.25 -4.67
C LEU A 202 3.86 9.15 -6.06
N MET A 203 4.17 10.30 -6.64
CA MET A 203 4.93 10.45 -7.86
C MET A 203 6.31 10.99 -7.50
N ILE A 204 7.35 10.22 -7.79
CA ILE A 204 8.74 10.63 -7.63
C ILE A 204 9.25 11.11 -8.98
N LEU A 205 9.65 12.38 -8.99
CA LEU A 205 10.24 13.09 -10.10
C LEU A 205 11.74 13.23 -9.86
N PHE A 206 12.49 12.80 -10.86
CA PHE A 206 13.94 12.88 -10.86
C PHE A 206 14.34 14.13 -11.64
N SER A 207 15.19 14.96 -11.04
CA SER A 207 15.68 16.23 -11.60
C SER A 207 17.15 16.11 -11.93
#